data_AF-A0A7R9LJ97-F1
#
_entry.id   AF-A0A7R9LJ97-F1
#
_cell.length_a   1.000
_cell.length_b   1.000
_cell.length_c   1.000
_cell.angle_alpha   90.00
_cell.angle_beta   90.00
_cell.angle_gamma   90.00
#
_symmetry.space_group_name_H-M   'P 1'
#
loop_
_entity.id
_entity.type
_entity.pdbx_description
1 polymer ?
#
loop_
_entity_poly.entity_id
_entity_poly.type
_entity_poly.pdbx_seq_one_letter_code
_entity_poly.pdbx_strand_id
1 'polypeptide(L)' 'MHQNSTILFVPIDAVGHVNSSIGIAEVLIQAGHRVVFVVNEQWRGRLTKYGIEEVLITEEGRDGFSSDWSAE' A
#
# COMPACT_ATOMS: atom_id res chain seq x y z
N MET A 1 15.77 -21.84 -2.46
CA MET A 1 14.43 -21.57 -1.91
C MET A 1 14.30 -20.07 -1.77
N HIS A 2 13.34 -19.44 -2.44
CA HIS A 2 13.05 -18.01 -2.19
C HIS A 2 12.39 -17.89 -0.82
N GLN A 3 12.83 -16.94 0.00
CA GLN A 3 12.23 -16.65 1.29
C GLN A 3 10.86 -16.00 1.10
N ASN A 4 9.85 -16.40 1.86
CA ASN A 4 8.54 -15.76 1.83
C ASN A 4 8.56 -14.46 2.65
N SER A 5 8.84 -13.34 1.98
CA SER A 5 8.81 -12.00 2.57
C SER A 5 7.42 -11.35 2.54
N THR A 6 7.19 -10.41 3.46
CA THR A 6 6.11 -9.42 3.35
C THR A 6 6.63 -8.17 2.64
N ILE A 7 5.89 -7.69 1.63
CA ILE A 7 6.28 -6.57 0.78
C ILE A 7 5.24 -5.45 0.90
N LEU A 8 5.69 -4.25 1.27
CA LEU A 8 4.86 -3.07 1.48
C LEU A 8 4.92 -2.15 0.25
N PHE A 9 3.76 -1.77 -0.27
CA PHE A 9 3.60 -0.72 -1.27
C PHE A 9 2.90 0.48 -0.63
N VAL A 10 3.48 1.66 -0.84
CA VAL A 10 2.90 2.96 -0.45
C VAL A 10 2.88 3.86 -1.69
N PRO A 11 2.01 3.56 -2.68
CA PRO A 11 1.91 4.38 -3.88
C PRO A 11 1.32 5.75 -3.54
N ILE A 12 1.61 6.74 -4.39
CA ILE A 12 0.86 8.00 -4.38
C ILE A 12 -0.63 7.64 -4.60
N ASP A 13 -1.52 8.25 -3.81
CA ASP A 13 -2.95 7.99 -3.88
C ASP A 13 -3.60 8.61 -5.13
N ALA A 14 -3.30 8.02 -6.28
CA ALA A 14 -3.93 8.30 -7.55
C ALA A 14 -4.02 7.01 -8.37
N VAL A 15 -5.11 6.87 -9.13
CA VAL A 15 -5.45 5.64 -9.85
C VAL A 15 -4.30 5.13 -10.73
N GLY A 16 -3.58 6.01 -11.40
CA GLY A 16 -2.44 5.64 -12.24
C GLY A 16 -1.29 4.99 -11.47
N HIS A 17 -0.95 5.51 -10.29
CA HIS A 17 0.17 5.02 -9.47
C HIS A 17 -0.17 3.72 -8.75
N VAL A 18 -1.43 3.58 -8.31
CA VAL A 18 -1.90 2.31 -7.73
C VAL A 18 -1.95 1.23 -8.81
N ASN A 19 -2.56 1.51 -9.97
CA ASN A 19 -2.71 0.52 -11.03
C ASN A 19 -1.37 0.06 -11.61
N SER A 20 -0.39 0.95 -11.78
CA SER A 20 0.93 0.57 -12.29
C SER A 20 1.67 -0.40 -11.34
N SER A 21 1.35 -0.34 -10.04
CA SER A 21 1.96 -1.20 -9.02
C SER A 21 1.31 -2.59 -8.95
N ILE A 22 0.05 -2.76 -9.41
CA ILE A 22 -0.69 -4.04 -9.33
C ILE A 22 0.02 -5.15 -10.10
N GLY A 23 0.51 -4.88 -11.31
CA GLY A 23 1.18 -5.91 -12.11
C GLY A 23 2.44 -6.47 -11.44
N ILE A 24 3.19 -5.63 -10.72
CA ILE A 24 4.35 -6.07 -9.93
C ILE A 24 3.88 -6.89 -8.72
N ALA A 25 2.83 -6.43 -8.03
CA ALA A 25 2.24 -7.12 -6.89
C ALA A 25 1.77 -8.54 -7.24
N GLU A 26 1.09 -8.72 -8.38
CA GLU A 26 0.61 -10.03 -8.83
C GLU A 26 1.75 -11.03 -9.03
N VAL A 27 2.87 -10.59 -9.63
CA VAL A 27 4.06 -11.45 -9.80
C VAL A 27 4.67 -11.85 -8.46
N LEU A 28 4.73 -10.92 -7.50
CA LEU A 28 5.23 -11.19 -6.16
C LEU A 28 4.34 -12.16 -5.38
N ILE A 29 3.02 -12.01 -5.51
CA ILE A 29 2.03 -12.94 -4.93
C ILE A 29 2.19 -14.34 -5.55
N GLN A 30 2.33 -14.43 -6.87
CA GLN A 30 2.59 -15.70 -7.57
C GLN A 30 3.90 -16.36 -7.14
N ALA A 31 4.91 -15.55 -6.78
CA ALA A 31 6.16 -16.03 -6.19
C ALA A 31 6.03 -16.47 -4.71
N GLY A 32 4.84 -16.32 -4.12
CA GLY A 32 4.51 -16.77 -2.77
C GLY A 32 4.62 -15.69 -1.68
N HIS A 33 4.92 -14.44 -2.04
CA HIS A 33 5.06 -13.34 -1.09
C HIS A 33 3.71 -12.82 -0.59
N ARG A 34 3.68 -12.31 0.64
CA ARG A 34 2.57 -11.49 1.15
C ARG A 34 2.76 -10.06 0.67
N VAL A 35 1.75 -9.48 0.01
CA VAL A 35 1.80 -8.11 -0.51
C VAL A 35 0.76 -7.25 0.19
N VAL A 36 1.19 -6.11 0.73
CA VAL A 36 0.36 -5.15 1.48
C VAL A 36 0.41 -3.79 0.80
N PHE A 37 -0.75 -3.18 0.55
CA PHE A 37 -0.89 -1.83 0.01
C PHE A 37 -1.45 -0.90 1.07
N VAL A 38 -0.73 0.18 1.37
CA VAL A 38 -1.25 1.29 2.18
C VAL A 38 -1.92 2.28 1.23
N VAL A 39 -3.24 2.40 1.33
CA VAL A 39 -4.07 3.20 0.42
C VAL A 39 -5.19 3.89 1.18
N ASN A 40 -5.70 4.98 0.62
CA ASN A 40 -6.82 5.70 1.24
C ASN A 40 -8.12 4.87 1.20
N GLU A 41 -9.05 5.22 2.09
CA GLU A 41 -10.37 4.61 2.27
C GLU A 41 -11.14 4.36 0.94
N GLN A 42 -10.96 5.23 -0.05
CA GLN A 42 -11.57 5.10 -1.38
C GLN A 42 -11.19 3.81 -2.15
N TRP A 43 -10.12 3.14 -1.72
CA TRP A 43 -9.64 1.88 -2.31
C TRP A 43 -10.22 0.63 -1.67
N ARG A 44 -11.02 0.76 -0.60
CA ARG A 44 -11.59 -0.37 0.14
C ARG A 44 -12.19 -1.42 -0.79
N GLY A 45 -11.64 -2.64 -0.71
CA GLY A 45 -12.04 -3.82 -1.45
C GLY A 45 -11.71 -3.81 -2.93
N ARG A 46 -11.05 -2.79 -3.47
CA ARG A 46 -10.75 -2.68 -4.92
C ARG A 46 -9.53 -3.51 -5.32
N LEU A 47 -8.57 -3.67 -4.41
CA LEU A 47 -7.30 -4.37 -4.64
C LEU A 47 -7.35 -5.83 -4.17
N THR A 48 -8.23 -6.16 -3.22
CA THR A 48 -8.39 -7.54 -2.68
C THR A 48 -8.63 -8.60 -3.77
N LYS A 49 -9.31 -8.25 -4.87
CA LYS A 49 -9.54 -9.15 -6.01
C LYS A 49 -8.25 -9.59 -6.73
N TYR A 50 -7.13 -8.91 -6.51
CA TYR A 50 -5.80 -9.27 -7.03
C TYR A 50 -4.97 -10.05 -5.99
N GLY A 51 -5.54 -10.44 -4.85
CA GLY A 51 -4.82 -11.09 -3.75
C GLY A 51 -3.98 -10.12 -2.91
N ILE A 52 -4.14 -8.81 -3.11
CA ILE A 52 -3.43 -7.76 -2.37
C ILE A 52 -4.15 -7.51 -1.04
N GLU A 53 -3.40 -7.46 0.06
CA GLU A 53 -3.90 -7.02 1.36
C GLU A 53 -3.93 -5.48 1.41
N GLU A 54 -5.04 -4.91 1.88
CA GLU A 54 -5.23 -3.46 1.98
C GLU A 54 -5.09 -3.00 3.43
N VAL A 55 -4.23 -2.00 3.66
CA VAL A 55 -4.19 -1.20 4.87
C VAL A 55 -4.77 0.17 4.53
N LEU A 56 -5.95 0.46 5.08
CA LEU A 56 -6.67 1.69 4.79
C LEU A 56 -6.23 2.79 5.74
N ILE A 57 -5.82 3.92 5.17
CA ILE A 57 -5.49 5.14 5.91
C ILE A 57 -6.62 6.17 5.77
N THR A 58 -6.87 6.89 6.87
CA THR A 58 -7.85 7.98 6.95
C THR A 58 -7.13 9.30 7.18
N GLU A 59 -7.80 10.41 6.81
CA GLU A 59 -7.29 11.77 6.99
C GLU A 59 -7.10 12.15 8.48
N GLU A 60 -7.72 11.42 9.42
CA GLU A 60 -7.58 11.64 10.87
C GLU A 60 -6.13 11.51 11.38
N GLY A 61 -5.23 10.90 10.59
CA GLY A 61 -3.79 10.84 10.88
C GLY A 61 -2.96 11.99 10.30
N ARG A 62 -3.54 12.86 9.45
CA ARG A 62 -2.83 13.99 8.82
C ARG A 62 -2.68 15.17 9.79
N ASP A 63 -3.65 15.35 10.68
CA ASP A 63 -3.67 16.43 11.67
C ASP A 63 -2.72 16.17 12.86
N GLY A 64 -2.20 14.94 12.98
CA GLY A 64 -1.18 14.56 13.95
C GLY A 64 0.25 14.85 13.49
N PHE A 65 0.46 15.18 12.21
CA PHE A 65 1.72 15.74 11.74
C PHE A 65 1.77 17.22 12.09
N SER A 66 2.23 17.52 13.31
CA SER A 66 2.85 18.80 13.58
C SER A 66 3.88 19.08 12.48
N SER A 67 3.69 20.16 11.73
CA SER A 67 4.69 20.68 10.78
C SER A 67 5.93 21.23 11.47
N ASP A 68 6.00 21.15 12.79
CA ASP A 68 7.12 21.60 13.59
C ASP A 68 8.26 20.56 13.59
N TRP A 69 8.93 20.44 12.45
CA TRP A 69 10.23 19.77 12.30
C TRP A 69 11.40 20.71 12.65
N SER A 70 11.16 21.75 13.47
CA SER A 70 12.14 22.82 13.76
C SER A 70 12.69 22.79 15.19
N ALA A 71 12.48 21.72 15.97
CA ALA A 71 13.08 21.62 17.29
C ALA A 71 14.48 20.97 17.23
N GLU A 72 15.48 21.78 16.86
CA GLU A 72 16.81 21.74 17.48
C GLU A 72 16.81 22.58 18.76
#